data_AF-A2E0Z8-F1
#
_entry.id   AF-A2E0Z8-F1
#
_cell.length_a   1.000
_cell.length_b   1.000
_cell.length_c   1.000
_cell.angle_alpha   90.00
_cell.angle_beta   90.00
_cell.angle_gamma   90.00
#
_symmetry.space_group_name_H-M   'P 1'
#
loop_
_entity.id
_entity.type
_entity.pdbx_description
1 polymer ?
#
loop_
_entity_poly.entity_id
_entity_poly.type
_entity_poly.pdbx_seq_one_letter_code
_entity_poly.pdbx_strand_id
1 'polypeptide(L)'
;MSKQDIPPEKYLKLRDQYKYYIDSYNALYQLKTENEEDLNKIYKMIRTELIDSKKFIPQNIIKDILNIIQYKNRYTKSYLYLAKLIYDDYHVKEIINVDTISKFLFYKEYGIRLDNSDDFE
;
A
#
# COMPACT_ATOMS: atom_id res chain seq x y z
N MET A 1 14.35 -0.64 32.84
CA MET A 1 14.31 0.01 31.51
C MET A 1 14.53 1.49 31.70
N SER A 2 15.66 2.00 31.24
CA SER A 2 16.00 3.43 31.30
C SER A 2 15.06 4.19 30.37
N LYS A 3 14.22 5.09 30.92
CA LYS A 3 13.51 6.09 30.13
C LYS A 3 14.54 7.07 29.59
N GLN A 4 15.03 6.83 28.38
CA GLN A 4 15.69 7.89 27.63
C GLN A 4 14.59 8.82 27.14
N ASP A 5 14.43 9.96 27.82
CA ASP A 5 13.54 11.03 27.38
C ASP A 5 14.12 11.63 26.09
N ILE A 6 13.67 11.10 24.94
CA ILE A 6 13.94 11.74 23.64
C ILE A 6 13.34 13.14 23.72
N PRO A 7 14.12 14.22 23.54
CA PRO A 7 13.58 15.57 23.59
C PRO A 7 12.46 15.70 22.55
N PRO A 8 11.25 16.15 22.95
CA PRO A 8 10.09 16.23 22.08
C PRO A 8 10.39 16.93 20.74
N GLU A 9 11.28 17.93 20.74
CA GLU A 9 11.69 18.66 19.54
C GLU A 9 12.39 17.81 18.47
N LYS A 10 13.26 16.87 18.86
CA LYS A 10 13.95 16.01 17.90
C LYS A 10 12.98 15.04 17.23
N TYR A 11 12.05 14.49 18.01
CA TYR A 11 10.97 13.65 17.51
C TYR A 11 10.06 14.42 16.56
N LEU A 12 9.61 15.62 16.94
CA LEU A 12 8.72 16.45 16.11
C LEU A 12 9.36 16.78 14.76
N LYS A 13 10.64 17.20 14.75
CA LYS A 13 11.38 17.47 13.51
C LYS A 13 11.44 16.25 12.59
N LEU A 14 11.76 15.07 13.15
CA LEU A 14 11.82 13.83 12.38
C LEU A 14 10.44 13.43 11.86
N ARG A 15 9.41 13.50 12.71
CA ARG A 15 8.02 13.21 12.33
C ARG A 15 7.57 14.11 11.19
N ASP A 16 7.86 15.40 11.24
CA ASP A 16 7.47 16.35 10.20
C ASP A 16 8.20 16.08 8.88
N GLN A 17 9.48 15.71 8.92
CA GLN A 17 10.24 15.31 7.73
C GLN A 17 9.64 14.07 7.03
N TYR A 18 9.11 13.11 7.80
CA TYR A 18 8.50 11.88 7.29
C TYR A 18 6.98 11.90 7.31
N LYS A 19 6.36 13.07 7.50
CA LYS A 19 4.91 13.22 7.64
C LYS A 19 4.16 12.60 6.46
N TYR A 20 4.65 12.85 5.24
CA TYR A 20 4.07 12.29 4.01
C TYR A 20 3.97 10.76 4.05
N TYR A 21 4.99 10.06 4.56
CA TYR A 21 5.02 8.61 4.67
C TYR A 21 4.09 8.14 5.79
N ILE A 22 4.20 8.77 6.97
CA ILE A 22 3.42 8.42 8.15
C ILE A 22 1.91 8.59 7.87
N ASP A 23 1.52 9.74 7.32
CA ASP A 23 0.11 10.04 7.04
C ASP A 23 -0.44 9.13 5.93
N SER A 24 0.36 8.84 4.90
CA SER A 24 -0.05 7.92 3.81
C SER A 24 -0.30 6.50 4.30
N TYR A 25 0.64 5.92 5.06
CA TYR A 25 0.46 4.57 5.60
C TYR A 25 -0.60 4.53 6.70
N ASN A 26 -0.74 5.59 7.50
CA ASN A 26 -1.84 5.68 8.45
C ASN A 26 -3.19 5.60 7.75
N ALA A 27 -3.39 6.31 6.63
CA ALA A 27 -4.64 6.22 5.88
C ALA A 27 -4.87 4.82 5.29
N LEU A 28 -3.83 4.19 4.74
CA LEU A 28 -3.90 2.82 4.23
C LEU A 28 -4.31 1.83 5.32
N TYR A 29 -3.62 1.84 6.47
CA TYR A 29 -3.95 0.95 7.57
C TYR A 29 -5.32 1.29 8.19
N GLN A 30 -5.72 2.55 8.26
CA GLN A 30 -7.01 2.95 8.87
C GLN A 30 -8.19 2.89 7.89
N LEU A 31 -7.98 2.43 6.66
CA LEU A 31 -9.01 2.24 5.66
C LEU A 31 -10.15 1.39 6.20
N LYS A 32 -11.37 1.95 6.11
CA LYS A 32 -12.62 1.33 6.59
C LYS A 32 -13.79 1.52 5.62
N THR A 33 -13.49 1.75 4.35
CA THR A 33 -14.46 2.09 3.32
C THR A 33 -14.29 1.20 2.10
N GLU A 34 -15.41 0.93 1.43
CA GLU A 34 -15.49 0.28 0.13
C GLU A 34 -16.00 1.27 -0.94
N ASN A 35 -16.26 2.52 -0.55
CA ASN A 35 -16.71 3.56 -1.48
C ASN A 35 -15.56 3.98 -2.40
N GLU A 36 -15.73 3.80 -3.70
CA GLU A 36 -14.74 4.14 -4.72
C GLU A 36 -14.28 5.61 -4.67
N GLU A 37 -15.15 6.56 -4.34
CA GLU A 37 -14.77 7.98 -4.23
C GLU A 37 -13.76 8.19 -3.10
N ASP A 38 -13.95 7.54 -1.96
CA ASP A 38 -13.03 7.62 -0.83
C ASP A 38 -11.73 6.86 -1.12
N LEU A 39 -11.81 5.71 -1.79
CA LEU A 39 -10.63 4.98 -2.26
C LEU A 39 -9.82 5.82 -3.25
N ASN A 40 -10.48 6.55 -4.14
CA ASN A 40 -9.82 7.46 -5.08
C ASN A 40 -9.12 8.63 -4.38
N LYS A 41 -9.61 9.11 -3.24
CA LYS A 41 -8.89 10.11 -2.42
C LYS A 41 -7.62 9.52 -1.82
N ILE A 42 -7.70 8.30 -1.28
CA ILE A 42 -6.54 7.59 -0.73
C ILE A 42 -5.52 7.30 -1.84
N TYR A 43 -5.97 6.85 -3.01
CA TYR A 43 -5.13 6.62 -4.18
C TYR A 43 -4.39 7.89 -4.60
N LYS A 44 -5.09 9.03 -4.75
CA LYS A 44 -4.48 10.32 -5.09
C LYS A 44 -3.40 10.72 -4.09
N MET A 45 -3.62 10.50 -2.79
CA MET A 45 -2.63 10.79 -1.76
C MET A 45 -1.39 9.90 -1.91
N ILE A 46 -1.57 8.58 -2.05
CA ILE A 46 -0.45 7.64 -2.28
C ILE A 46 0.34 8.04 -3.52
N ARG A 47 -0.37 8.31 -4.61
CA ARG A 47 0.20 8.70 -5.90
C ARG A 47 1.08 9.93 -5.75
N THR A 48 0.53 11.02 -5.20
CA THR A 48 1.23 12.31 -5.10
C THR A 48 2.35 12.29 -4.06
N GLU A 49 2.08 11.77 -2.86
CA GLU A 49 2.99 11.85 -1.72
C GLU A 49 4.12 10.81 -1.77
N LEU A 50 3.85 9.60 -2.32
CA LEU A 50 4.81 8.49 -2.32
C LEU A 50 5.45 8.25 -3.68
N ILE A 51 4.67 8.22 -4.76
CA ILE A 51 5.14 7.78 -6.08
C ILE A 51 5.66 8.96 -6.92
N ASP A 52 4.83 9.96 -7.17
CA ASP A 52 5.17 11.11 -8.02
C ASP A 52 6.27 11.98 -7.39
N SER A 53 6.38 11.98 -6.06
CA SER A 53 7.49 12.58 -5.32
C SER A 53 8.82 11.82 -5.48
N LYS A 54 8.84 10.71 -6.24
CA LYS A 54 9.98 9.80 -6.51
C LYS A 54 10.60 9.18 -5.26
N LYS A 55 9.84 9.11 -4.17
CA LYS A 55 10.32 8.53 -2.90
C LYS A 55 10.15 7.01 -2.88
N PHE A 56 9.13 6.49 -3.57
CA PHE A 56 8.84 5.06 -3.65
C PHE A 56 8.59 4.61 -5.08
N ILE A 57 8.97 3.37 -5.36
CA ILE A 57 8.72 2.71 -6.62
C ILE A 57 7.32 2.05 -6.56
N PRO A 58 6.47 2.17 -7.61
CA PRO A 58 5.09 1.65 -7.60
C PRO A 58 4.96 0.19 -7.15
N GLN A 59 5.90 -0.65 -7.60
CA GLN A 59 6.01 -2.08 -7.25
C GLN A 59 5.99 -2.31 -5.73
N ASN A 60 6.75 -1.50 -4.98
CA ASN A 60 6.84 -1.64 -3.53
C ASN A 60 5.54 -1.22 -2.84
N ILE A 61 4.88 -0.19 -3.35
CA ILE A 61 3.59 0.26 -2.80
C ILE A 61 2.50 -0.78 -3.02
N ILE A 62 2.42 -1.37 -4.22
CA ILE A 62 1.46 -2.46 -4.49
C ILE A 62 1.74 -3.63 -3.53
N LYS A 63 3.00 -4.04 -3.40
CA LYS A 63 3.40 -5.09 -2.46
C LYS A 63 2.94 -4.79 -1.04
N ASP A 64 3.18 -3.57 -0.56
CA ASP A 64 2.80 -3.18 0.80
C ASP A 64 1.28 -3.21 1.00
N ILE A 65 0.51 -2.69 0.04
CA ILE A 65 -0.96 -2.74 0.05
C ILE A 65 -1.46 -4.18 0.10
N LEU A 66 -0.89 -5.06 -0.72
CA LEU A 66 -1.27 -6.48 -0.77
C LEU A 66 -0.92 -7.23 0.52
N ASN A 67 0.17 -6.87 1.19
CA ASN A 67 0.54 -7.48 2.47
C ASN A 67 -0.40 -7.04 3.62
N ILE A 68 -1.06 -5.88 3.52
CA ILE A 68 -2.05 -5.44 4.53
C ILE A 68 -3.27 -6.39 4.58
N ILE A 69 -3.62 -7.01 3.45
CA ILE A 69 -4.81 -7.88 3.32
C ILE A 69 -4.78 -9.00 4.36
N GLN A 70 -3.61 -9.57 4.64
CA GLN A 70 -3.43 -10.64 5.63
C GLN A 70 -3.92 -10.28 7.03
N TYR A 71 -3.83 -8.99 7.38
CA TYR A 71 -4.17 -8.47 8.70
C TYR A 71 -5.51 -7.73 8.73
N LYS A 72 -6.00 -7.24 7.58
CA LYS A 72 -7.21 -6.43 7.44
C LYS A 72 -8.17 -6.93 6.36
N ASN A 73 -8.50 -8.22 6.46
CA ASN A 73 -9.33 -8.95 5.49
C ASN A 73 -10.73 -8.37 5.23
N ARG A 74 -11.34 -7.64 6.17
CA ARG A 74 -12.69 -7.05 5.99
C ARG A 74 -12.78 -6.18 4.74
N TYR A 75 -11.72 -5.44 4.42
CA TYR A 75 -11.69 -4.50 3.29
C TYR A 75 -10.80 -4.98 2.15
N THR A 76 -10.67 -6.31 1.98
CA THR A 76 -9.81 -6.92 0.96
C THR A 76 -10.04 -6.33 -0.43
N LYS A 77 -11.30 -6.17 -0.85
CA LYS A 77 -11.65 -5.58 -2.16
C LYS A 77 -11.11 -4.17 -2.34
N SER A 78 -11.16 -3.34 -1.30
CA SER A 78 -10.61 -2.00 -1.33
C SER A 78 -9.10 -1.99 -1.52
N TYR A 79 -8.37 -2.88 -0.86
CA TYR A 79 -6.92 -3.00 -1.04
C TYR A 79 -6.55 -3.53 -2.43
N LEU A 80 -7.29 -4.54 -2.94
CA LEU A 80 -7.13 -5.05 -4.30
C LEU A 80 -7.38 -3.94 -5.34
N TYR A 81 -8.43 -3.14 -5.14
CA TYR A 81 -8.74 -2.00 -6.01
C TYR A 81 -7.63 -0.95 -6.02
N LEU A 82 -7.11 -0.56 -4.85
CA LEU A 82 -5.98 0.38 -4.76
C LEU A 82 -4.72 -0.17 -5.45
N ALA A 83 -4.41 -1.45 -5.24
CA ALA A 83 -3.30 -2.13 -5.93
C ALA A 83 -3.49 -2.13 -7.45
N LYS A 84 -4.71 -2.38 -7.92
CA LYS A 84 -5.06 -2.40 -9.35
C LYS A 84 -4.89 -1.02 -10.00
N LEU A 85 -5.34 0.05 -9.34
CA LEU A 85 -5.15 1.42 -9.85
C LEU A 85 -3.67 1.75 -10.06
N ILE A 86 -2.82 1.41 -9.10
CA ILE A 86 -1.37 1.66 -9.21
C ILE A 86 -0.75 0.78 -10.31
N TYR A 87 -1.18 -0.49 -10.38
CA TYR A 87 -0.72 -1.42 -11.42
C TYR A 87 -0.99 -0.87 -12.83
N ASP A 88 -2.20 -0.37 -13.06
CA ASP A 88 -2.65 0.16 -14.34
C ASP A 88 -1.97 1.49 -14.69
N ASP A 89 -2.02 2.47 -13.78
CA ASP A 89 -1.51 3.82 -14.05
C ASP A 89 0.01 3.82 -14.28
N TYR A 90 0.75 2.98 -13.55
CA TYR A 90 2.21 2.89 -13.64
C TYR A 90 2.73 1.73 -14.48
N HIS A 91 1.84 0.96 -15.12
CA HIS A 91 2.18 -0.14 -16.03
C HIS A 91 3.18 -1.13 -15.39
N VAL A 92 2.92 -1.51 -14.15
CA VAL A 92 3.80 -2.41 -13.40
C VAL A 92 3.76 -3.80 -14.03
N LYS A 93 4.94 -4.35 -14.38
CA LYS A 93 5.02 -5.63 -15.09
C LYS A 93 5.12 -6.86 -14.19
N GLU A 94 5.81 -6.72 -13.06
CA GLU A 94 6.09 -7.84 -12.15
C GLU A 94 6.30 -7.32 -10.73
N ILE A 95 5.82 -8.10 -9.76
CA ILE A 95 5.92 -7.80 -8.33
C ILE A 95 6.38 -9.05 -7.60
N ILE A 96 7.65 -9.05 -7.18
CA ILE A 96 8.28 -10.20 -6.52
C ILE A 96 8.05 -10.13 -5.01
N ASN A 97 8.01 -11.28 -4.34
CA ASN A 97 7.93 -11.41 -2.88
C ASN A 97 6.62 -10.84 -2.29
N VAL A 98 5.50 -11.02 -2.98
CA VAL A 98 4.16 -10.83 -2.43
C VAL A 98 3.68 -12.16 -1.87
N ASP A 99 2.92 -12.12 -0.78
CA ASP A 99 2.33 -13.33 -0.23
C ASP A 99 1.41 -14.06 -1.23
N THR A 100 1.51 -15.39 -1.26
CA THR A 100 0.76 -16.26 -2.17
C THR A 100 -0.76 -16.06 -2.05
N ILE A 101 -1.29 -15.81 -0.84
CA ILE A 101 -2.74 -15.58 -0.67
C ILE A 101 -3.15 -14.27 -1.35
N SER A 102 -2.39 -13.21 -1.15
CA SER A 102 -2.68 -11.91 -1.78
C SER A 102 -2.55 -11.97 -3.31
N LYS A 103 -1.56 -12.71 -3.83
CA LYS A 103 -1.41 -12.97 -5.28
C LYS A 103 -2.61 -13.74 -5.83
N PHE A 104 -3.02 -14.82 -5.16
CA PHE A 104 -4.19 -15.60 -5.55
C PHE A 104 -5.47 -14.76 -5.55
N LEU A 105 -5.69 -13.93 -4.52
CA LEU A 105 -6.85 -13.04 -4.44
C LEU A 105 -6.86 -12.01 -5.59
N PHE A 106 -5.71 -11.43 -5.90
CA PHE A 106 -5.59 -10.49 -7.02
C PHE A 106 -5.85 -11.17 -8.37
N TYR A 107 -5.31 -12.37 -8.58
CA TYR A 107 -5.58 -13.18 -9.76
C TYR A 107 -7.06 -13.56 -9.87
N LYS A 108 -7.69 -13.97 -8.77
CA LYS A 108 -9.11 -14.34 -8.76
C LYS A 108 -10.03 -13.16 -9.06
N GLU A 109 -9.69 -11.95 -8.61
CA GLU A 109 -10.52 -10.76 -8.82
C GLU A 109 -10.33 -10.17 -10.23
N TYR A 110 -9.10 -10.14 -10.76
CA TYR A 110 -8.78 -9.41 -12.00
C TYR A 110 -8.24 -10.27 -13.15
N GLY A 111 -7.96 -11.56 -12.92
CA GLY A 111 -7.35 -12.44 -13.91
C GLY A 111 -5.87 -12.14 -14.21
N ILE A 112 -5.20 -11.34 -13.37
CA ILE A 112 -3.83 -10.89 -13.59
C ILE A 112 -2.87 -11.63 -12.65
N ARG A 113 -1.81 -12.19 -13.22
CA ARG A 113 -0.70 -12.78 -12.45
C ARG A 113 0.32 -11.70 -12.14
N LEU A 114 0.64 -11.51 -10.85
CA LEU A 114 1.59 -10.50 -10.37
C LEU A 114 3.05 -10.95 -10.45
N ASP A 115 3.27 -12.26 -10.40
CA ASP A 115 4.54 -12.90 -10.70
C ASP A 115 4.29 -14.24 -11.40
N ASN A 116 5.35 -14.82 -11.94
CA ASN A 116 5.31 -16.09 -12.66
C ASN A 116 5.63 -17.30 -11.77
N SER A 117 5.76 -17.11 -10.45
CA SER A 117 6.26 -18.17 -9.56
C SER A 117 5.18 -19.15 -9.10
N ASP A 118 3.93 -18.73 -9.08
CA ASP A 118 2.85 -19.50 -8.48
C ASP A 118 1.94 -20.08 -9.56
N ASP A 119 1.70 -21.38 -9.47
CA ASP A 119 0.69 -22.07 -10.26
C ASP A 119 -0.63 -22.07 -9.47
N PHE A 120 -1.64 -21.41 -10.02
CA PHE A 120 -2.96 -21.22 -9.39
C PHE A 120 -4.08 -22.00 -10.11
N GLU A 121 -3.73 -22.83 -11.11
CA GLU A 121 -4.65 -23.70 -11.87
C GLU A 121 -4.92 -25.05 -11.19
#